data_AF-U9U0E2-F1
#
_entry.id   AF-U9U0E2-F1
#
_cell.length_a   1.000
_cell.length_b   1.000
_cell.length_c   1.000
_cell.angle_alpha   90.00
_cell.angle_beta   90.00
_cell.angle_gamma   90.00
#
_symmetry.space_group_name_H-M   'P 1'
#
loop_
_entity.id
_entity.type
_entity.pdbx_description
1 polymer ?
#
loop_
_entity_poly.entity_id
_entity_poly.type
_entity_poly.pdbx_seq_one_letter_code
_entity_poly.pdbx_strand_id
1 'polypeptide(L)'
;MKEILQDSEEREYQKILNAYRLTGKTIFPVKENRIGLRFETFYNAKYLEPYYIFLEQNQENEQLSIFRHTLPHFIPLDELEAKYLNKDMNKFANMVDDYLQAFVMRREEVRTLTNNKLNRKPRVNNAYSSIEFTILLKDK
;
A
#
# COMPACT_ATOMS: atom_id res chain seq x y z
N MET A 1 24.41 -11.61 29.91
CA MET A 1 24.42 -12.73 28.94
C MET A 1 23.02 -13.05 28.43
N LYS A 2 21.99 -13.23 29.30
CA LYS A 2 20.59 -13.42 28.88
C LYS A 2 20.03 -12.27 28.03
N GLU A 3 20.24 -11.01 28.43
CA GLU A 3 19.81 -9.84 27.64
C GLU A 3 20.45 -9.78 26.25
N ILE A 4 21.76 -10.07 26.16
CA ILE A 4 22.48 -10.08 24.87
C ILE A 4 21.94 -11.17 23.93
N LEU A 5 21.58 -12.33 24.48
CA LEU A 5 20.97 -13.43 23.73
C LEU A 5 19.54 -13.08 23.29
N GLN A 6 18.75 -12.45 24.17
CA GLN A 6 17.40 -11.95 23.87
C GLN A 6 17.42 -10.90 22.73
N ASP A 7 18.34 -9.94 22.79
CA ASP A 7 18.55 -8.97 21.72
C ASP A 7 18.97 -9.62 20.40
N SER A 8 19.66 -10.76 20.45
CA SER A 8 20.10 -11.47 19.25
C SER A 8 18.94 -12.19 18.57
N GLU A 9 18.07 -12.85 19.34
CA GLU A 9 16.87 -13.53 18.86
C GLU A 9 15.84 -12.52 18.32
N GLU A 10 15.60 -11.41 19.03
CA GLU A 10 14.68 -10.36 18.56
C GLU A 10 15.13 -9.78 17.21
N ARG A 11 16.43 -9.58 17.03
CA ARG A 11 17.00 -9.15 15.74
C ARG A 11 16.77 -10.16 14.62
N GLU A 12 16.81 -11.45 14.92
CA GLU A 12 16.53 -12.51 13.94
C GLU A 12 15.05 -12.51 13.53
N TYR A 13 14.12 -12.41 14.47
CA TYR A 13 12.70 -12.28 14.18
C TYR A 13 12.39 -11.05 13.31
N GLN A 14 13.01 -9.90 13.62
CA GLN A 14 12.83 -8.69 12.82
C GLN A 14 13.37 -8.85 11.39
N LYS A 15 14.48 -9.57 11.19
CA LYS A 15 15.00 -9.86 9.84
C LYS A 15 14.02 -10.69 9.02
N ILE A 16 13.43 -11.73 9.63
CA ILE A 16 12.44 -12.58 8.96
C ILE A 16 11.19 -11.76 8.62
N LEU A 17 10.66 -10.97 9.57
CA LEU A 17 9.52 -10.09 9.32
C LEU A 17 9.78 -9.09 8.19
N ASN A 18 10.97 -8.50 8.15
CA ASN A 18 11.36 -7.59 7.08
C ASN A 18 11.48 -8.31 5.74
N ALA A 19 11.98 -9.54 5.70
CA ALA A 19 12.03 -10.34 4.48
C ALA A 19 10.61 -10.63 3.94
N TYR A 20 9.65 -10.96 4.80
CA TYR A 20 8.26 -11.16 4.39
C TYR A 20 7.60 -9.86 3.92
N ARG A 21 7.95 -8.70 4.50
CA ARG A 21 7.46 -7.39 4.00
C ARG A 21 7.90 -7.11 2.57
N LEU A 22 8.98 -7.73 2.08
CA LEU A 22 9.40 -7.60 0.69
C LEU A 22 8.41 -8.22 -0.31
N THR A 23 7.42 -8.99 0.16
CA THR A 23 6.36 -9.54 -0.70
C THR A 23 5.28 -8.50 -1.05
N GLY A 24 5.34 -7.30 -0.48
CA GLY A 24 4.36 -6.23 -0.72
C GLY A 24 3.17 -6.25 0.24
N LYS A 25 2.79 -7.41 0.78
CA LYS A 25 1.58 -7.56 1.61
C LYS A 25 1.87 -8.35 2.87
N THR A 26 1.53 -7.81 4.04
CA THR A 26 1.72 -8.50 5.32
C THR A 26 0.55 -8.29 6.26
N ILE A 27 0.34 -9.26 7.16
CA ILE A 27 -0.62 -9.19 8.25
C ILE A 27 0.14 -8.95 9.55
N PHE A 28 -0.40 -8.13 10.45
CA PHE A 28 0.17 -7.89 11.76
C PHE A 28 -0.93 -7.81 12.83
N PRO A 29 -0.64 -8.27 14.06
CA PRO A 29 -1.58 -8.19 15.16
C PRO A 29 -1.82 -6.73 15.55
N VAL A 30 -3.07 -6.40 15.86
CA VAL A 30 -3.47 -5.11 16.45
C VAL A 30 -4.06 -5.43 17.83
N LYS A 31 -4.10 -4.45 18.74
CA LYS A 31 -4.75 -4.63 20.04
C LYS A 31 -6.23 -5.00 19.85
N GLU A 32 -6.79 -5.73 20.81
CA GLU A 32 -8.18 -6.21 20.81
C GLU A 32 -8.44 -7.25 19.71
N ASN A 33 -9.69 -7.39 19.26
CA ASN A 33 -10.09 -8.35 18.22
C ASN A 33 -9.83 -7.81 16.80
N ARG A 34 -8.65 -7.22 16.59
CA ARG A 34 -8.31 -6.50 15.35
C ARG A 34 -7.07 -7.05 14.67
N ILE A 35 -7.10 -6.99 13.35
CA ILE A 35 -6.03 -7.48 12.48
C ILE A 35 -5.64 -6.33 11.54
N GLY A 36 -4.33 -6.11 11.38
CA GLY A 36 -3.80 -5.12 10.45
C GLY A 36 -3.33 -5.77 9.16
N LEU A 37 -3.72 -5.22 8.02
CA LEU A 37 -3.11 -5.47 6.71
C LEU A 37 -2.19 -4.30 6.39
N ARG A 38 -0.97 -4.61 5.95
CA ARG A 38 0.03 -3.64 5.49
C ARG A 38 0.36 -3.91 4.03
N PHE A 39 0.30 -2.87 3.22
CA PHE A 39 0.62 -2.84 1.81
C PHE A 39 1.84 -1.96 1.60
N GLU A 40 2.92 -2.53 1.09
CA GLU A 40 4.16 -1.86 0.73
C GLU A 40 4.13 -1.59 -0.77
N THR A 41 4.28 -0.32 -1.15
CA THR A 41 4.35 0.05 -2.57
C THR A 41 5.81 0.17 -3.00
N PHE A 42 6.10 -0.16 -4.26
CA PHE A 42 7.47 -0.23 -4.77
C PHE A 42 7.62 0.48 -6.10
N TYR A 43 8.64 1.33 -6.22
CA TYR A 43 8.93 2.00 -7.49
C TYR A 43 10.43 2.28 -7.60
N ASN A 44 10.98 2.09 -8.80
CA ASN A 44 12.38 2.35 -9.13
C ASN A 44 13.38 1.80 -8.09
N ALA A 45 13.32 0.48 -7.85
CA ALA A 45 14.18 -0.24 -6.92
C ALA A 45 14.04 0.18 -5.43
N LYS A 46 12.96 0.88 -5.06
CA LYS A 46 12.77 1.42 -3.71
C LYS A 46 11.35 1.21 -3.20
N TYR A 47 11.24 0.78 -1.94
CA TYR A 47 9.98 0.79 -1.19
C TYR A 47 9.59 2.23 -0.83
N LEU A 48 8.31 2.54 -1.02
CA LEU A 48 7.72 3.83 -0.73
C LEU A 48 6.84 3.75 0.51
N GLU A 49 5.97 4.73 0.72
CA GLU A 49 5.14 4.75 1.93
C GLU A 49 4.16 3.56 1.99
N PRO A 50 4.01 2.94 3.16
CA PRO A 50 3.06 1.85 3.34
C PRO A 50 1.63 2.37 3.51
N TYR A 51 0.67 1.52 3.14
CA TYR A 51 -0.76 1.73 3.37
C TYR A 51 -1.30 0.64 4.30
N TYR A 52 -2.34 0.98 5.05
CA TYR A 52 -2.88 0.12 6.10
C TYR A 52 -4.39 -0.03 5.97
N ILE A 53 -4.87 -1.25 6.24
CA ILE A 53 -6.26 -1.55 6.54
C ILE A 53 -6.29 -2.21 7.91
N PHE A 54 -7.16 -1.73 8.79
CA PHE A 54 -7.43 -2.30 10.09
C PHE A 54 -8.78 -2.99 10.03
N LEU A 55 -8.79 -4.29 10.25
CA LEU A 55 -9.98 -5.12 10.27
C LEU A 55 -10.41 -5.35 11.72
N GLU A 56 -11.72 -5.37 11.93
CA GLU A 56 -12.33 -5.81 13.18
C GLU A 56 -13.09 -7.12 12.93
N GLN A 57 -12.82 -8.12 13.76
CA GLN A 57 -13.48 -9.40 13.70
C GLN A 57 -14.73 -9.37 14.59
N ASN A 58 -15.86 -9.78 14.05
CA ASN A 58 -17.07 -10.01 14.83
C ASN A 58 -16.91 -11.30 15.64
N GLN A 59 -17.18 -11.24 16.95
CA GLN A 59 -16.97 -12.38 17.86
C GLN A 59 -18.03 -13.49 17.72
N GLU A 60 -19.20 -13.20 17.15
CA GLU A 60 -20.30 -14.15 17.05
C GLU A 60 -20.23 -14.99 15.76
N ASN A 61 -19.80 -14.38 14.65
CA ASN A 61 -19.82 -15.02 13.33
C ASN A 61 -18.44 -15.04 12.64
N GLU A 62 -17.40 -14.57 13.32
CA GLU A 62 -16.01 -14.50 12.85
C GLU A 62 -15.80 -13.66 11.58
N GLN A 63 -16.81 -12.92 11.11
CA GLN A 63 -16.69 -12.08 9.92
C GLN A 63 -15.80 -10.87 10.20
N LEU A 64 -14.98 -10.55 9.21
CA LEU A 64 -14.12 -9.38 9.20
C LEU A 64 -14.85 -8.19 8.59
N SER A 65 -14.64 -7.01 9.15
CA SER A 65 -15.11 -5.74 8.60
C SER A 65 -14.00 -4.70 8.68
N ILE A 66 -14.00 -3.73 7.77
CA ILE A 66 -13.02 -2.65 7.76
C ILE A 66 -13.36 -1.65 8.86
N PHE A 67 -12.50 -1.57 9.87
CA PHE A 67 -12.61 -0.60 10.96
C PHE A 67 -12.03 0.76 10.56
N ARG A 68 -10.82 0.77 9.98
CA ARG A 68 -10.10 1.98 9.55
C ARG A 68 -9.13 1.67 8.41
N HIS A 69 -8.77 2.67 7.61
CA HIS A 69 -7.73 2.52 6.59
C HIS A 69 -6.98 3.84 6.33
N THR A 70 -5.84 3.74 5.65
CA THR A 70 -5.09 4.89 5.12
C THR A 70 -5.14 5.00 3.60
N LEU A 71 -5.92 4.12 2.95
CA LEU A 71 -6.07 4.07 1.49
C LEU A 71 -6.63 5.39 0.92
N PRO A 72 -6.18 5.82 -0.28
CA PRO A 72 -6.77 6.95 -0.99
C PRO A 72 -8.25 6.73 -1.34
N HIS A 73 -9.04 7.81 -1.30
CA HIS A 73 -10.50 7.79 -1.47
C HIS A 73 -11.03 7.21 -2.80
N PHE A 74 -10.18 7.04 -3.81
CA PHE A 74 -10.58 6.61 -5.16
C PHE A 74 -10.48 5.09 -5.31
N ILE A 75 -9.91 4.40 -4.32
CA ILE A 75 -9.91 2.95 -4.27
C ILE A 75 -11.32 2.50 -3.85
N PRO A 76 -11.98 1.62 -4.62
CA PRO A 76 -13.37 1.21 -4.35
C PRO A 76 -13.43 0.21 -3.20
N LEU A 77 -13.03 0.64 -2.00
CA LEU A 77 -12.80 -0.25 -0.87
C LEU A 77 -14.08 -0.95 -0.41
N ASP A 78 -15.21 -0.25 -0.37
CA ASP A 78 -16.51 -0.81 0.01
C ASP A 78 -16.94 -1.95 -0.94
N GLU A 79 -16.71 -1.79 -2.24
CA GLU A 79 -16.99 -2.83 -3.24
C GLU A 79 -16.07 -4.03 -3.08
N LEU A 80 -14.78 -3.79 -2.81
CA LEU A 80 -13.79 -4.85 -2.58
C LEU A 80 -14.12 -5.62 -1.30
N GLU A 81 -14.49 -4.92 -0.23
CA GLU A 81 -14.90 -5.50 1.04
C GLU A 81 -16.09 -6.43 0.87
N ALA A 82 -17.19 -5.91 0.31
CA ALA A 82 -18.42 -6.67 0.11
C ALA A 82 -18.23 -7.89 -0.82
N LYS A 83 -17.34 -7.76 -1.81
CA LYS A 83 -17.12 -8.80 -2.82
C LYS A 83 -16.15 -9.87 -2.39
N TYR A 84 -15.08 -9.53 -1.65
CA TYR A 84 -13.95 -10.43 -1.44
C TYR A 84 -13.53 -10.64 0.02
N LEU A 85 -13.68 -9.68 0.94
CA LEU A 85 -13.02 -9.75 2.26
C LEU A 85 -13.28 -11.06 3.02
N ASN A 86 -14.55 -11.46 3.11
CA ASN A 86 -14.99 -12.67 3.81
C ASN A 86 -15.19 -13.89 2.89
N LYS A 87 -14.75 -13.81 1.62
CA LYS A 87 -14.90 -14.89 0.62
C LYS A 87 -13.55 -15.39 0.10
N ASP A 88 -12.63 -14.46 -0.12
CA ASP A 88 -11.28 -14.70 -0.62
C ASP A 88 -10.39 -13.53 -0.19
N MET A 89 -9.77 -13.67 0.99
CA MET A 89 -8.88 -12.66 1.58
C MET A 89 -7.67 -12.38 0.69
N ASN A 90 -7.14 -13.40 0.00
CA ASN A 90 -5.99 -13.23 -0.89
C ASN A 90 -6.36 -12.36 -2.09
N LYS A 91 -7.54 -12.59 -2.68
CA LYS A 91 -8.05 -11.76 -3.76
C LYS A 91 -8.38 -10.34 -3.30
N PHE A 92 -8.97 -10.17 -2.11
CA PHE A 92 -9.16 -8.86 -1.51
C PHE A 92 -7.83 -8.08 -1.41
N ALA A 93 -6.82 -8.69 -0.79
CA ALA A 93 -5.51 -8.08 -0.62
C ALA A 93 -4.82 -7.78 -1.97
N ASN A 94 -4.87 -8.69 -2.93
CA ASN A 94 -4.29 -8.48 -4.26
C ASN A 94 -4.97 -7.33 -5.02
N MET A 95 -6.30 -7.24 -4.99
CA MET A 95 -7.02 -6.13 -5.65
C MET A 95 -6.64 -4.78 -5.04
N VAL A 96 -6.57 -4.69 -3.71
CA VAL A 96 -6.15 -3.47 -3.02
C VAL A 96 -4.71 -3.09 -3.40
N ASP A 97 -3.81 -4.07 -3.39
CA ASP A 97 -2.41 -3.89 -3.76
C ASP A 97 -2.25 -3.39 -5.21
N ASP A 98 -2.98 -3.98 -6.16
CA ASP A 98 -2.98 -3.54 -7.56
C ASP A 98 -3.39 -2.07 -7.71
N TYR A 99 -4.45 -1.63 -6.99
CA TYR A 99 -4.87 -0.23 -7.00
C TYR A 99 -3.81 0.71 -6.43
N LEU A 100 -3.21 0.34 -5.29
CA LEU A 100 -2.17 1.13 -4.63
C LEU A 100 -0.91 1.23 -5.48
N GLN A 101 -0.46 0.10 -6.02
CA GLN A 101 0.73 0.03 -6.86
C GLN A 101 0.53 0.84 -8.15
N ALA A 102 -0.62 0.72 -8.82
CA ALA A 102 -0.93 1.52 -10.00
C ALA A 102 -0.99 3.04 -9.70
N PHE A 103 -1.56 3.43 -8.56
CA PHE A 103 -1.55 4.83 -8.10
C PHE A 103 -0.13 5.34 -7.86
N VAL A 104 0.68 4.62 -7.08
CA VAL A 104 2.03 5.05 -6.71
C VAL A 104 2.93 5.13 -7.94
N MET A 105 2.87 4.14 -8.83
CA MET A 105 3.63 4.18 -10.10
C MET A 105 3.31 5.42 -10.91
N ARG A 106 2.02 5.71 -11.15
CA ARG A 106 1.61 6.91 -11.91
C ARG A 106 2.09 8.19 -11.23
N ARG A 107 1.95 8.27 -9.90
CA ARG A 107 2.41 9.43 -9.12
C ARG A 107 3.92 9.66 -9.27
N GLU A 108 4.74 8.62 -9.15
CA GLU A 108 6.19 8.75 -9.27
C GLU A 108 6.64 9.04 -10.70
N GLU A 109 5.97 8.48 -11.72
CA GLU A 109 6.20 8.84 -13.13
C GLU A 109 5.94 10.33 -13.38
N VAL A 110 4.82 10.86 -12.87
CA VAL A 110 4.51 12.30 -12.99
C VAL A 110 5.55 13.16 -12.25
N ARG A 111 5.99 12.75 -11.07
CA ARG A 111 7.07 13.44 -10.34
C ARG A 111 8.36 13.48 -11.16
N THR A 112 8.74 12.35 -11.74
CA THR A 112 9.93 12.23 -12.59
C THR A 112 9.82 13.09 -13.84
N LEU A 113 8.67 13.07 -14.52
CA LEU A 113 8.38 13.91 -15.68
C LEU A 113 8.48 15.40 -15.35
N THR A 114 7.91 15.80 -14.22
CA THR A 114 7.91 17.20 -13.75
C THR A 114 9.32 17.70 -13.46
N ASN A 115 10.14 16.87 -12.80
CA ASN A 115 11.50 17.27 -12.41
C ASN A 115 12.47 17.34 -13.59
N ASN A 116 12.27 16.52 -14.63
CA ASN A 116 13.27 16.33 -15.68
C ASN A 116 12.94 16.96 -17.03
N LYS A 117 11.65 17.17 -17.35
CA LYS A 117 11.23 17.45 -18.74
C LYS A 117 10.24 18.58 -18.92
N LEU A 118 9.57 19.03 -17.85
CA LEU A 118 8.51 20.03 -17.96
C LEU A 118 8.93 21.37 -17.36
N ASN A 119 8.72 22.44 -18.13
CA ASN A 119 8.92 23.81 -17.66
C ASN A 119 7.79 24.29 -16.72
N ARG A 120 6.66 23.57 -16.69
CA ARG A 120 5.49 23.87 -15.85
C ARG A 120 4.97 22.59 -15.23
N LYS A 121 4.46 22.69 -14.00
CA LYS A 121 3.86 21.56 -13.29
C LYS A 121 2.62 21.06 -14.05
N PRO A 122 2.50 19.74 -14.30
CA PRO A 122 1.31 19.16 -14.95
C PRO A 122 0.07 19.28 -14.05
N ARG A 123 -1.10 19.35 -14.66
CA ARG A 123 -2.38 19.14 -13.96
C ARG A 123 -2.64 17.64 -13.86
N VAL A 124 -3.05 17.17 -12.69
CA VAL A 124 -3.38 15.76 -12.42
C VAL A 124 -4.64 15.66 -11.58
N ASN A 125 -5.36 14.54 -11.73
CA ASN A 125 -6.37 14.17 -10.76
C ASN A 125 -5.74 13.45 -9.54
N ASN A 126 -6.54 13.22 -8.49
CA ASN A 126 -6.07 12.62 -7.24
C ASN A 126 -5.49 11.19 -7.43
N ALA A 127 -5.98 10.45 -8.42
CA ALA A 127 -5.52 9.09 -8.72
C ALA A 127 -4.31 9.05 -9.68
N TYR A 128 -3.84 10.20 -10.18
CA TYR A 128 -2.83 10.30 -11.24
C TYR A 128 -3.18 9.50 -12.52
N SER A 129 -4.47 9.18 -12.71
CA SER A 129 -4.98 8.45 -13.87
C SER A 129 -5.18 9.34 -15.09
N SER A 130 -5.22 10.65 -14.88
CA SER A 130 -5.35 11.65 -15.93
C SER A 130 -4.33 12.75 -15.67
N ILE A 131 -3.57 13.10 -16.70
CA ILE A 131 -2.53 14.12 -16.68
C ILE A 131 -2.70 15.05 -17.87
N GLU A 132 -2.49 16.33 -17.66
CA GLU A 132 -2.44 17.34 -18.71
C GLU A 132 -1.19 18.21 -18.54
N PHE A 133 -0.42 18.37 -19.62
CA PHE A 133 0.77 19.20 -19.64
C PHE A 133 1.05 19.74 -21.04
N THR A 134 1.85 20.80 -21.10
CA THR A 134 2.29 21.41 -22.36
C THR A 134 3.79 21.26 -22.49
N ILE A 135 4.25 20.87 -23.67
CA ILE A 135 5.66 20.85 -24.04
C ILE A 135 5.91 21.89 -25.14
N LEU A 136 7.03 22.59 -25.05
CA LEU A 136 7.54 23.39 -26.17
C LEU A 136 8.49 22.48 -26.96
N LEU A 137 8.09 22.10 -28.15
CA LEU A 137 8.99 21.42 -29.09
C LEU A 137 9.94 22.48 -29.64
N LYS A 138 11.26 22.28 -29.47
CA LYS A 138 12.25 23.08 -30.21
C LYS A 138 12.32 22.49 -31.61
N ASP A 139 12.03 23.29 -32.62
CA ASP A 139 12.31 22.91 -34.01
C ASP A 139 13.82 22.62 -34.14
N LYS A 140 14.15 21.47 -34.73
CA LYS A 140 15.52 20.99 -34.93
C LYS A 140 16.24 21.79 -36.00
#